data_AF-A0A0D0B2M3-F1
#
_entry.id   AF-A0A0D0B2M3-F1
#
_cell.length_a   1.000
_cell.length_b   1.000
_cell.length_c   1.000
_cell.angle_alpha   90.00
_cell.angle_beta   90.00
_cell.angle_gamma   90.00
#
_symmetry.space_group_name_H-M   'P 1'
#
loop_
_entity.id
_entity.type
_entity.pdbx_description
1 polymer ?
#
loop_
_entity_poly.entity_id
_entity_poly.type
_entity_poly.pdbx_seq_one_letter_code
_entity_poly.pdbx_strand_id
1 'polypeptide(L)'
;MSGSELEESLYALDWNNSISVAAITLVSYEYILQLEKEATFVWERQWSAMTYLYLAVRYFGVLIAITCACWGGLFYISEAVSYGIFLFFQWGFSVYFCLAEVILIWRLYALYNQSKPLLYILVGFFLPVVALYIAVDIFLWSRPSAISMQEIIITPAVKYCTTSFHIGPMPAIYASIPVICYDILLVVLAIAALGRHLRERKELNMRPNAYVVVIVRYHVLYFVL
;
A
#
# COMPACT_ATOMS: atom_id res chain seq x y z
N MET A 1 -4.75 19.33 32.52
CA MET A 1 -5.28 19.66 31.20
C MET A 1 -6.21 20.85 31.37
N SER A 2 -5.89 21.96 30.74
CA SER A 2 -6.76 23.14 30.71
C SER A 2 -8.05 22.83 29.92
N GLY A 3 -9.14 23.57 30.16
CA GLY A 3 -10.41 23.33 29.48
C GLY A 3 -10.30 23.39 27.95
N SER A 4 -9.42 24.24 27.42
CA SER A 4 -9.15 24.35 25.98
C SER A 4 -8.39 23.15 25.39
N GLU A 5 -7.41 22.60 26.12
CA GLU A 5 -6.67 21.39 25.67
C GLU A 5 -7.57 20.15 25.61
N LEU A 6 -8.57 20.09 26.49
CA LEU A 6 -9.57 19.03 26.51
C LEU A 6 -10.46 19.06 25.26
N GLU A 7 -10.97 20.24 24.90
CA GLU A 7 -11.79 20.41 23.70
C GLU A 7 -11.01 20.06 22.43
N GLU A 8 -9.76 20.53 22.30
CA GLU A 8 -8.91 20.22 21.14
C GLU A 8 -8.68 18.71 20.97
N SER A 9 -8.41 18.00 22.07
CA SER A 9 -8.20 16.56 22.06
C SER A 9 -9.47 15.78 21.68
N LEU A 10 -10.64 16.24 22.16
CA LEU A 10 -11.93 15.66 21.80
C LEU A 10 -12.27 15.87 20.33
N TYR A 11 -12.05 17.08 19.80
CA TYR A 11 -12.25 17.38 18.38
C TYR A 11 -11.33 16.53 17.49
N ALA A 12 -10.05 16.41 17.84
CA ALA A 12 -9.12 15.57 17.09
C ALA A 12 -9.55 14.09 17.06
N LEU A 13 -10.02 13.57 18.20
CA LEU A 13 -10.51 12.20 18.30
C LEU A 13 -11.78 11.96 17.48
N ASP A 14 -12.74 12.89 17.52
CA ASP A 14 -13.99 12.80 16.75
C ASP A 14 -13.73 12.85 15.23
N TRP A 15 -12.82 13.72 14.80
CA TRP A 15 -12.34 13.78 13.42
C TRP A 15 -11.71 12.47 12.97
N ASN A 16 -10.81 11.92 13.80
CA ASN A 16 -10.12 10.68 13.47
C ASN A 16 -11.10 9.49 13.38
N ASN A 17 -12.06 9.40 14.29
CA ASN A 17 -13.11 8.39 14.24
C ASN A 17 -13.98 8.52 12.99
N SER A 18 -14.39 9.75 12.65
CA SER A 18 -15.18 10.02 11.45
C SER A 18 -14.43 9.62 10.17
N ILE A 19 -13.14 9.96 10.08
CA ILE A 19 -12.28 9.58 8.95
C ILE A 19 -12.12 8.06 8.88
N SER A 20 -11.88 7.40 10.01
CA SER A 20 -11.72 5.94 10.04
C SER A 20 -13.00 5.21 9.62
N VAL A 21 -14.18 5.64 10.06
CA VAL A 21 -15.46 5.05 9.60
C VAL A 21 -15.64 5.29 8.10
N ALA A 22 -15.36 6.48 7.60
CA ALA A 22 -15.45 6.79 6.17
C ALA A 22 -14.47 5.92 5.36
N ALA A 23 -13.23 5.76 5.83
CA ALA A 23 -12.21 4.94 5.20
C ALA A 23 -12.61 3.46 5.17
N ILE A 24 -13.08 2.89 6.28
CA ILE A 24 -13.58 1.51 6.34
C ILE A 24 -14.75 1.31 5.38
N THR A 25 -15.69 2.26 5.35
CA THR A 25 -16.86 2.19 4.47
C THR A 25 -16.44 2.20 3.00
N LEU A 26 -15.52 3.09 2.63
CA LEU A 26 -15.02 3.21 1.26
C LEU A 26 -14.24 1.96 0.84
N VAL A 27 -13.31 1.48 1.67
CA VAL A 27 -12.54 0.26 1.40
C VAL A 27 -13.45 -0.96 1.29
N SER A 28 -14.44 -1.08 2.17
CA SER A 28 -15.41 -2.18 2.13
C SER A 28 -16.28 -2.13 0.87
N TYR A 29 -16.72 -0.92 0.48
CA TYR A 29 -17.53 -0.71 -0.71
C TYR A 29 -16.78 -1.09 -1.99
N GLU A 30 -15.54 -0.61 -2.16
CA GLU A 30 -14.69 -0.97 -3.29
C GLU A 30 -14.40 -2.48 -3.33
N TYR A 31 -14.19 -3.08 -2.16
CA TYR A 31 -13.93 -4.50 -2.05
C TYR A 31 -15.13 -5.34 -2.50
N ILE A 32 -16.34 -5.02 -2.03
CA ILE A 32 -17.58 -5.70 -2.43
C ILE A 32 -17.81 -5.56 -3.94
N LEU A 33 -17.62 -4.36 -4.49
CA LEU A 33 -17.80 -4.10 -5.92
C LEU A 33 -16.85 -4.93 -6.78
N GLN A 34 -15.60 -5.09 -6.33
CA GLN A 34 -14.59 -5.82 -7.08
C GLN A 34 -14.71 -7.35 -6.87
N LEU A 35 -15.35 -7.80 -5.78
CA LEU A 35 -15.52 -9.23 -5.45
C LEU A 35 -16.38 -9.99 -6.47
N GLU A 36 -17.43 -9.36 -7.01
CA GLU A 36 -18.25 -9.96 -8.08
C GLU A 36 -17.40 -10.29 -9.30
N LYS A 37 -16.56 -9.34 -9.72
CA LYS A 37 -15.64 -9.53 -10.85
C LYS A 37 -14.59 -10.60 -10.53
N GLU A 38 -14.10 -10.63 -9.29
CA GLU A 38 -13.14 -11.66 -8.89
C GLU A 38 -13.74 -13.06 -8.94
N ALA A 39 -14.97 -13.25 -8.44
CA ALA A 39 -15.66 -14.53 -8.48
C ALA A 39 -15.66 -15.11 -9.89
N THR A 40 -16.01 -14.31 -10.90
CA THR A 40 -16.04 -14.76 -12.29
C THR A 40 -14.64 -14.91 -12.91
N PHE A 41 -13.74 -13.94 -12.74
CA PHE A 41 -12.47 -13.93 -13.50
C PHE A 41 -11.32 -14.69 -12.82
N VAL A 42 -11.33 -14.76 -11.49
CA VAL A 42 -10.25 -15.34 -10.68
C VAL A 42 -10.61 -16.74 -10.21
N TRP A 43 -11.82 -16.94 -9.67
CA TRP A 43 -12.19 -18.21 -9.04
C TRP A 43 -12.58 -19.30 -10.04
N GLU A 44 -13.17 -18.94 -11.19
CA GLU A 44 -13.53 -19.92 -12.24
C GLU A 44 -12.32 -20.38 -13.09
N ARG A 45 -11.19 -19.66 -13.01
CA ARG A 45 -10.01 -19.90 -13.85
C ARG A 45 -8.95 -20.72 -13.12
N GLN A 46 -8.10 -21.43 -13.86
CA GLN A 46 -6.93 -22.10 -13.30
C GLN A 46 -5.98 -21.09 -12.63
N TRP A 47 -5.58 -21.38 -11.40
CA TRP A 47 -4.77 -20.48 -10.58
C TRP A 47 -3.34 -20.43 -11.11
N SER A 48 -2.88 -19.23 -11.44
CA SER A 48 -1.48 -18.98 -11.80
C SER A 48 -0.72 -18.41 -10.60
N ALA A 49 0.61 -18.42 -10.62
CA ALA A 49 1.42 -17.76 -9.59
C ALA A 49 1.07 -16.26 -9.43
N MET A 50 0.72 -15.59 -10.53
CA MET A 50 0.25 -14.20 -10.53
C MET A 50 -1.09 -14.05 -9.79
N THR A 51 -1.98 -15.04 -9.91
CA THR A 51 -3.25 -15.06 -9.19
C THR A 51 -3.04 -15.12 -7.68
N TYR A 52 -2.10 -15.95 -7.22
CA TYR A 52 -1.75 -16.04 -5.80
C TYR A 52 -1.18 -14.72 -5.27
N LEU A 53 -0.24 -14.11 -6.01
CA LEU A 53 0.34 -12.81 -5.64
C LEU A 53 -0.72 -11.71 -5.56
N TYR A 54 -1.62 -11.65 -6.55
CA TYR A 54 -2.72 -10.69 -6.57
C TYR A 54 -3.65 -10.85 -5.36
N LEU A 55 -4.07 -12.08 -5.05
CA LEU A 55 -4.90 -12.34 -3.87
C LEU A 55 -4.14 -11.98 -2.59
N ALA A 56 -2.87 -12.38 -2.46
CA ALA A 56 -2.06 -12.04 -1.30
C ALA A 56 -2.02 -10.52 -1.06
N VAL A 57 -1.67 -9.72 -2.07
CA VAL A 57 -1.65 -8.25 -1.96
C VAL A 57 -3.02 -7.69 -1.60
N ARG A 58 -4.08 -8.19 -2.25
CA ARG A 58 -5.43 -7.67 -2.04
C ARG A 58 -5.95 -7.90 -0.62
N TYR A 59 -5.96 -9.15 -0.17
CA TYR A 59 -6.50 -9.48 1.15
C TYR A 59 -5.61 -8.94 2.27
N PHE A 60 -4.30 -8.93 2.06
CA PHE A 60 -3.36 -8.35 3.01
C PHE A 60 -3.50 -6.83 3.10
N GLY A 61 -3.70 -6.14 1.97
CA GLY A 61 -3.97 -4.70 1.94
C GLY A 61 -5.24 -4.32 2.70
N VAL A 62 -6.32 -5.09 2.54
CA VAL A 62 -7.57 -4.89 3.31
C VAL A 62 -7.33 -5.09 4.80
N LEU A 63 -6.57 -6.12 5.16
CA LEU A 63 -6.25 -6.41 6.56
C LEU A 63 -5.44 -5.27 7.19
N ILE A 64 -4.47 -4.70 6.47
CA ILE A 64 -3.71 -3.51 6.89
C ILE A 64 -4.63 -2.29 7.02
N ALA A 65 -5.51 -2.05 6.05
CA ALA A 65 -6.43 -0.91 6.06
C ALA A 65 -7.40 -0.94 7.25
N ILE A 66 -7.98 -2.10 7.54
CA ILE A 66 -8.84 -2.31 8.72
C ILE A 66 -8.04 -2.07 10.00
N THR A 67 -6.83 -2.62 10.07
CA THR A 67 -5.95 -2.45 11.24
C THR A 67 -5.62 -0.98 11.50
N CYS A 68 -5.33 -0.21 10.43
CA CYS A 68 -5.09 1.23 10.49
C CYS A 68 -6.31 1.99 11.02
N ALA A 69 -7.50 1.70 10.48
CA ALA A 69 -8.72 2.38 10.88
C ALA A 69 -9.13 2.06 12.34
N CYS A 70 -8.86 0.83 12.81
CA CYS A 70 -9.08 0.45 14.20
C CYS A 70 -8.14 1.17 15.18
N TRP A 71 -6.92 1.50 14.75
CA TRP A 71 -5.94 2.18 15.60
C TRP A 71 -6.35 3.64 15.92
N GLY A 72 -7.24 4.24 15.12
CA GLY A 72 -7.66 5.64 15.25
C GLY A 72 -8.58 6.01 16.42
N GLY A 73 -8.69 5.18 17.46
CA GLY A 73 -9.54 5.47 18.62
C GLY A 73 -11.01 5.01 18.48
N LEU A 74 -11.32 4.26 17.42
CA LEU A 74 -12.64 3.64 17.23
C LEU A 74 -13.00 2.66 18.35
N PHE A 75 -11.97 1.96 18.84
CA PHE A 75 -12.07 1.00 19.92
C PHE A 75 -11.07 1.33 21.02
N TYR A 76 -11.46 1.02 22.26
CA TYR A 76 -10.51 1.03 23.37
C TYR A 76 -9.49 -0.08 23.17
N ILE A 77 -8.21 0.29 23.12
CA ILE A 77 -7.08 -0.62 22.95
C ILE A 77 -6.08 -0.33 24.06
N SER A 78 -5.62 -1.38 24.75
CA SER A 78 -4.57 -1.29 25.77
C SER A 78 -3.22 -0.94 25.13
N GLU A 79 -2.33 -0.26 25.87
CA GLU A 79 -1.00 0.16 25.40
C GLU A 79 -0.19 -0.98 24.75
N ALA A 80 -0.15 -2.16 25.38
CA ALA A 80 0.58 -3.32 24.86
C ALA A 80 0.00 -3.84 23.53
N VAL A 81 -1.32 -3.82 23.41
CA VAL A 81 -2.03 -4.24 22.18
C VAL A 81 -1.85 -3.20 21.09
N SER A 82 -1.88 -1.90 21.43
CA SER A 82 -1.63 -0.80 20.50
C SER A 82 -0.22 -0.87 19.91
N TYR A 83 0.79 -1.16 20.74
CA TYR A 83 2.16 -1.37 20.28
C TYR A 83 2.26 -2.54 19.28
N GLY A 84 1.65 -3.68 19.61
CA GLY A 84 1.62 -4.84 18.71
C GLY A 84 0.91 -4.57 17.38
N ILE A 85 -0.24 -3.89 17.42
CA ILE A 85 -1.01 -3.47 16.25
C ILE A 85 -0.20 -2.51 15.38
N PHE A 86 0.46 -1.53 15.98
CA PHE A 86 1.27 -0.55 15.27
C PHE A 86 2.48 -1.18 14.58
N LEU A 87 3.20 -2.07 15.27
CA LEU A 87 4.27 -2.84 14.65
C LEU A 87 3.74 -3.70 13.51
N PHE A 88 2.65 -4.41 13.73
CA PHE A 88 2.03 -5.24 12.69
C PHE A 88 1.64 -4.40 11.47
N PHE A 89 1.06 -3.22 11.67
CA PHE A 89 0.71 -2.29 10.60
C PHE A 89 1.94 -1.85 9.81
N GLN A 90 2.99 -1.42 10.51
CA GLN A 90 4.19 -0.90 9.87
C GLN A 90 4.95 -1.97 9.09
N TRP A 91 5.19 -3.13 9.70
CA TRP A 91 5.81 -4.27 9.04
C TRP A 91 4.93 -4.84 7.92
N GLY A 92 3.62 -4.86 8.14
CA GLY A 92 2.64 -5.23 7.13
C GLY A 92 2.72 -4.32 5.92
N PHE A 93 2.83 -3.00 6.11
CA PHE A 93 2.97 -2.04 5.02
C PHE A 93 4.24 -2.31 4.19
N SER A 94 5.37 -2.59 4.84
CA SER A 94 6.62 -2.93 4.16
C SER A 94 6.51 -4.21 3.31
N VAL A 95 5.84 -5.25 3.84
CA VAL A 95 5.57 -6.49 3.11
C VAL A 95 4.62 -6.26 1.94
N TYR A 96 3.54 -5.50 2.16
CA TYR A 96 2.58 -5.13 1.12
C TYR A 96 3.26 -4.40 -0.02
N PHE A 97 4.11 -3.41 0.31
CA PHE A 97 4.88 -2.65 -0.67
C PHE A 97 5.78 -3.58 -1.49
N CYS A 98 6.54 -4.47 -0.85
CA CYS A 98 7.39 -5.43 -1.56
C CYS A 98 6.59 -6.33 -2.52
N LEU A 99 5.41 -6.80 -2.10
CA LEU A 99 4.57 -7.65 -2.95
C LEU A 99 3.97 -6.87 -4.13
N ALA A 100 3.53 -5.63 -3.92
CA ALA A 100 3.01 -4.76 -4.96
C ALA A 100 4.09 -4.45 -6.03
N GLU A 101 5.32 -4.18 -5.58
CA GLU A 101 6.47 -3.96 -6.45
C GLU A 101 6.81 -5.19 -7.30
N VAL A 102 6.83 -6.38 -6.69
CA VAL A 102 7.02 -7.64 -7.43
C VAL A 102 5.96 -7.82 -8.52
N ILE A 103 4.70 -7.48 -8.23
CA ILE A 103 3.61 -7.52 -9.21
C ILE A 103 3.86 -6.53 -10.36
N LEU A 104 4.31 -5.31 -10.07
CA LEU A 104 4.63 -4.30 -11.09
C LEU A 104 5.79 -4.75 -11.98
N ILE A 105 6.88 -5.25 -11.39
CA ILE A 105 8.03 -5.82 -12.09
C ILE A 105 7.59 -6.96 -13.01
N TRP A 106 6.75 -7.87 -12.51
CA TRP A 106 6.25 -9.00 -13.29
C TRP A 106 5.39 -8.56 -14.47
N ARG A 107 4.49 -7.59 -14.26
CA ARG A 107 3.66 -7.00 -15.32
C ARG A 107 4.53 -6.32 -16.38
N LEU A 108 5.54 -5.57 -15.96
CA LEU A 108 6.46 -4.90 -16.88
C LEU A 108 7.29 -5.91 -17.69
N TYR A 109 7.73 -7.00 -17.05
CA TYR A 109 8.42 -8.11 -17.70
C TYR A 109 7.56 -8.77 -18.79
N ALA A 110 6.27 -9.01 -18.50
CA ALA A 110 5.32 -9.51 -19.50
C ALA A 110 5.11 -8.52 -20.66
N LEU A 111 5.05 -7.22 -20.37
CA LEU A 111 4.85 -6.17 -21.37
C LEU A 111 6.06 -5.98 -22.30
N TYR A 112 7.28 -6.18 -21.78
CA TYR A 112 8.54 -6.16 -22.55
C TYR A 112 8.86 -7.51 -23.22
N ASN A 113 7.83 -8.30 -23.55
CA ASN A 113 7.95 -9.58 -24.25
C ASN A 113 8.92 -10.56 -23.56
N GLN A 114 8.89 -10.62 -22.23
CA GLN A 114 9.71 -11.52 -21.42
C GLN A 114 11.22 -11.34 -21.61
N SER A 115 11.68 -10.11 -21.85
CA SER A 115 13.11 -9.82 -21.96
C SER A 115 13.81 -10.03 -20.60
N LYS A 116 14.52 -11.16 -20.46
CA LYS A 116 15.37 -11.48 -19.31
C LYS A 116 16.34 -10.37 -18.89
N PRO A 117 17.03 -9.63 -19.81
CA PRO A 117 17.96 -8.59 -19.37
C PRO A 117 17.28 -7.45 -18.59
N LEU A 118 16.07 -7.05 -19.00
CA LEU A 118 15.31 -6.01 -18.31
C LEU A 118 14.91 -6.45 -16.89
N LEU A 119 14.52 -7.72 -16.73
CA LEU A 119 14.22 -8.28 -15.41
C LEU A 119 15.43 -8.23 -14.48
N TYR A 120 16.61 -8.63 -14.94
CA TYR A 120 17.82 -8.60 -14.13
C TYR A 120 18.21 -7.17 -13.72
N ILE A 121 18.09 -6.20 -14.62
CA ILE A 121 18.34 -4.78 -14.31
C ILE A 121 17.35 -4.31 -13.23
N LEU A 122 16.07 -4.63 -13.41
CA LEU A 122 15.02 -4.11 -12.56
C LEU A 122 15.03 -4.72 -11.15
N VAL A 123 15.26 -6.03 -11.06
CA VAL A 123 15.48 -6.74 -9.79
C VAL A 123 16.80 -6.30 -9.14
N GLY A 124 17.84 -6.06 -9.94
CA GLY A 124 19.13 -5.58 -9.47
C GLY A 124 19.07 -4.21 -8.80
N PHE A 125 18.17 -3.33 -9.26
CA PHE A 125 17.92 -2.03 -8.61
C PHE A 125 16.93 -2.15 -7.45
N PHE A 126 15.95 -3.05 -7.54
CA PHE A 126 14.96 -3.28 -6.48
C PHE A 126 15.58 -3.80 -5.18
N LEU A 127 16.45 -4.81 -5.27
CA LEU A 127 17.06 -5.47 -4.10
C LEU A 127 17.78 -4.51 -3.14
N PRO A 128 18.67 -3.61 -3.58
CA PRO A 128 19.33 -2.67 -2.67
C PRO A 128 18.37 -1.63 -2.08
N VAL A 129 17.36 -1.19 -2.84
CA VAL A 129 16.32 -0.26 -2.34
C VAL A 129 15.53 -0.92 -1.22
N VAL A 130 15.08 -2.16 -1.43
CA VAL A 130 14.35 -2.94 -0.41
C VAL A 130 15.22 -3.24 0.80
N ALA A 131 16.49 -3.63 0.60
CA ALA A 131 17.40 -3.90 1.70
C ALA A 131 17.64 -2.67 2.58
N LEU A 132 17.82 -1.49 1.97
CA LEU A 132 17.95 -0.23 2.68
C LEU A 132 16.68 0.13 3.44
N TYR A 133 15.51 -0.02 2.79
CA TYR A 133 14.21 0.25 3.40
C TYR A 133 13.94 -0.64 4.62
N ILE A 134 14.12 -1.96 4.48
CA ILE A 134 13.95 -2.93 5.56
C ILE A 134 14.96 -2.67 6.70
N ALA A 135 16.21 -2.33 6.39
CA ALA A 135 17.21 -2.02 7.41
C ALA A 135 16.81 -0.80 8.26
N VAL A 136 16.25 0.22 7.63
CA VAL A 136 15.73 1.42 8.31
C VAL A 136 14.50 1.07 9.14
N ASP A 137 13.57 0.27 8.61
CA ASP A 137 12.41 -0.21 9.35
C ASP A 137 12.81 -1.02 10.59
N ILE A 138 13.75 -1.96 10.47
CA ILE A 138 14.29 -2.69 11.62
C ILE A 138 14.88 -1.71 12.64
N PHE A 139 15.67 -0.75 12.18
CA PHE A 139 16.35 0.20 13.06
C PHE A 139 15.36 1.09 13.83
N LEU A 140 14.30 1.54 13.17
CA LEU A 140 13.29 2.43 13.75
C LEU A 140 12.28 1.67 14.63
N TRP A 141 11.77 0.54 14.14
CA TRP A 141 10.63 -0.15 14.74
C TRP A 141 11.02 -1.24 15.74
N SER A 142 12.21 -1.87 15.61
CA SER A 142 12.64 -2.90 16.56
C SER A 142 13.22 -2.36 17.87
N ARG A 143 13.43 -1.04 17.98
CA ARG A 143 13.97 -0.41 19.19
C ARG A 143 12.84 0.11 20.10
N PRO A 144 12.61 -0.50 21.27
CA PRO A 144 11.59 -0.02 22.20
C PRO A 144 11.92 1.37 22.79
N SER A 145 13.16 1.84 22.67
CA SER A 145 13.55 3.20 23.06
C SER A 145 13.25 4.26 22.00
N ALA A 146 12.90 3.86 20.76
CA ALA A 146 12.60 4.79 19.69
C ALA A 146 11.14 5.29 19.73
N ILE A 147 10.23 4.45 20.25
CA ILE A 147 8.78 4.65 20.22
C ILE A 147 8.20 4.32 21.59
N SER A 148 7.39 5.21 22.13
CA SER A 148 6.58 4.95 23.30
C SER A 148 5.11 5.14 22.96
N MET A 149 4.29 4.15 23.32
CA MET A 149 2.84 4.26 23.27
C MET A 149 2.37 4.88 24.57
N GLN A 150 1.60 5.96 24.50
CA GLN A 150 1.05 6.60 25.70
C GLN A 150 -0.47 6.55 25.66
N GLU A 151 -1.08 6.00 26.71
CA GLU A 151 -2.51 6.06 26.93
C GLU A 151 -2.88 7.46 27.43
N ILE A 152 -3.68 8.19 26.66
CA ILE A 152 -4.21 9.49 27.05
C ILE A 152 -5.63 9.28 27.58
N ILE A 153 -5.85 9.72 28.81
CA ILE A 153 -7.14 9.68 29.49
C ILE A 153 -7.77 11.08 29.39
N ILE A 154 -8.69 11.27 28.45
CA ILE A 154 -9.42 12.54 28.29
C ILE A 154 -10.53 12.63 29.35
N THR A 155 -11.31 11.55 29.48
CA THR A 155 -12.35 11.40 30.50
C THR A 155 -12.32 9.96 31.01
N PRO A 156 -12.92 9.65 32.18
CA PRO A 156 -13.00 8.26 32.67
C PRO A 156 -13.67 7.28 31.68
N ALA A 157 -14.46 7.79 30.73
CA ALA A 157 -15.12 7.00 29.68
C ALA A 157 -14.36 6.97 28.33
N VAL A 158 -13.44 7.92 28.07
CA VAL A 158 -12.74 8.06 26.79
C VAL A 158 -11.23 7.96 27.01
N LYS A 159 -10.68 6.83 26.57
CA LYS A 159 -9.26 6.51 26.62
C LYS A 159 -8.81 6.10 25.22
N TYR A 160 -7.70 6.65 24.75
CA TYR A 160 -7.11 6.31 23.46
C TYR A 160 -5.59 6.32 23.56
N CYS A 161 -4.92 5.61 22.65
CA CYS A 161 -3.46 5.56 22.61
C CYS A 161 -2.93 6.51 21.54
N THR A 162 -1.88 7.26 21.88
CA THR A 162 -1.08 8.01 20.91
C THR A 162 0.33 7.42 20.84
N THR A 163 0.97 7.56 19.67
CA THR A 163 2.41 7.33 19.53
C THR A 163 3.19 8.57 19.91
N SER A 164 4.27 8.39 20.64
CA SER A 164 5.32 9.40 20.79
C SER A 164 6.62 8.87 20.20
N PHE A 165 7.26 9.70 19.37
CA PHE A 165 8.51 9.37 18.69
C PHE A 165 9.66 10.06 19.40
N HIS A 166 10.59 9.27 19.95
CA HIS A 166 11.80 9.80 20.58
C HIS A 166 12.92 10.08 19.57
N ILE A 167 12.86 9.43 18.41
CA ILE A 167 13.76 9.64 17.28
C ILE A 167 12.99 10.42 16.22
N GLY A 168 13.52 11.56 15.78
CA GLY A 168 12.85 12.38 14.77
C GLY A 168 12.59 11.60 13.46
N PRO A 169 11.56 11.95 12.68
CA PRO A 169 11.13 11.20 11.48
C PRO A 169 12.12 11.27 10.30
N MET A 170 13.24 11.99 10.46
CA MET A 170 14.25 12.22 9.43
C MET A 170 14.76 10.94 8.74
N PRO A 171 15.12 9.84 9.45
CA PRO A 171 15.64 8.64 8.80
C PRO A 171 14.62 7.98 7.87
N ALA A 172 13.33 7.98 8.25
CA ALA A 172 12.26 7.42 7.43
C ALA A 172 12.05 8.24 6.14
N ILE A 173 12.12 9.57 6.24
CA ILE A 173 11.98 10.47 5.08
C ILE A 173 13.12 10.22 4.08
N TYR A 174 14.37 10.18 4.54
CA TYR A 174 15.50 9.93 3.65
C TYR A 174 15.47 8.54 3.01
N ALA A 175 15.03 7.52 3.76
CA ALA A 175 14.88 6.16 3.25
C ALA A 175 13.76 6.03 2.18
N SER A 176 12.82 6.97 2.16
CA SER A 176 11.72 6.98 1.17
C SER A 176 12.17 7.52 -0.19
N ILE A 177 13.23 8.32 -0.27
CA ILE A 177 13.67 8.96 -1.52
C ILE A 177 14.06 7.91 -2.59
N PRO A 178 14.91 6.90 -2.29
CA PRO A 178 15.25 5.87 -3.28
C PRO A 178 14.05 5.07 -3.76
N VAL A 179 13.06 4.85 -2.88
CA VAL A 179 11.81 4.16 -3.20
C VAL A 179 11.01 4.96 -4.21
N ILE A 180 10.75 6.24 -3.93
CA ILE A 180 10.01 7.13 -4.85
C ILE A 180 10.72 7.23 -6.21
N CYS A 181 12.05 7.35 -6.21
CA CYS A 181 12.83 7.36 -7.46
C CYS A 181 12.66 6.07 -8.27
N TYR A 182 12.58 4.91 -7.59
CA TYR A 182 12.34 3.63 -8.24
C TYR A 182 10.93 3.54 -8.83
N ASP A 183 9.92 3.98 -8.09
CA ASP A 183 8.52 3.99 -8.55
C ASP A 183 8.37 4.87 -9.80
N ILE A 184 9.01 6.04 -9.80
CA ILE A 184 9.04 6.92 -10.97
C ILE A 184 9.68 6.20 -12.17
N LEU A 185 10.79 5.48 -11.95
CA LEU A 185 11.45 4.71 -13.01
C LEU A 185 10.50 3.64 -13.57
N LEU A 186 9.79 2.90 -12.71
CA LEU A 186 8.82 1.89 -13.12
C LEU A 186 7.67 2.48 -13.93
N VAL A 187 7.10 3.60 -13.48
CA VAL A 187 6.02 4.31 -14.16
C VAL A 187 6.48 4.80 -15.53
N VAL A 188 7.68 5.38 -15.63
CA VAL A 188 8.26 5.82 -16.90
C VAL A 188 8.45 4.65 -17.86
N LEU A 189 8.97 3.51 -17.39
CA LEU A 189 9.13 2.31 -18.22
C LEU A 189 7.78 1.75 -18.67
N ALA A 190 6.77 1.74 -17.80
CA ALA A 190 5.43 1.28 -18.16
C ALA A 190 4.78 2.16 -19.23
N ILE A 191 4.90 3.48 -19.10
CA ILE A 191 4.43 4.45 -20.09
C ILE A 191 5.20 4.27 -21.42
N ALA A 192 6.52 4.12 -21.37
CA ALA A 192 7.35 3.92 -22.55
C ALA A 192 6.98 2.62 -23.29
N ALA A 193 6.77 1.53 -22.55
CA ALA A 193 6.33 0.26 -23.10
C ALA A 193 4.97 0.36 -23.77
N LEU A 194 4.00 1.02 -23.10
CA LEU A 194 2.68 1.27 -23.66
C LEU A 194 2.77 2.11 -24.94
N GLY A 195 3.56 3.18 -24.92
CA GLY A 195 3.79 4.04 -26.08
C GLY A 195 4.39 3.29 -27.27
N ARG A 196 5.36 2.39 -27.01
CA ARG A 196 5.95 1.52 -28.03
C ARG A 196 4.92 0.57 -28.64
N HIS A 197 4.13 -0.12 -27.83
CA HIS A 197 3.07 -1.02 -28.29
C HIS A 197 2.01 -0.30 -29.13
N LEU A 198 1.64 0.92 -28.75
CA LEU A 198 0.70 1.75 -29.52
C LEU A 198 1.31 2.20 -30.85
N ARG A 199 2.60 2.55 -30.88
CA ARG A 199 3.30 2.96 -32.11
C ARG A 199 3.45 1.80 -33.09
N GLU A 200 3.91 0.64 -32.64
CA GLU A 200 4.04 -0.56 -33.47
C GLU A 200 2.68 -0.95 -34.08
N ARG A 201 1.59 -0.84 -33.32
CA ARG A 201 0.22 -1.07 -33.83
C ARG A 201 -0.25 0.00 -34.83
N LYS A 202 0.12 1.26 -34.63
CA LYS A 202 -0.18 2.35 -35.57
C LYS A 202 0.52 2.14 -36.90
N GLU A 203 1.78 1.70 -36.87
CA GLU A 203 2.57 1.38 -38.06
C GLU A 203 2.02 0.15 -38.81
N LEU A 204 1.43 -0.81 -38.10
CA LEU A 204 0.76 -1.97 -38.69
C LEU A 204 -0.63 -1.68 -39.30
N ASN A 205 -1.10 -0.42 -39.28
CA ASN A 205 -2.39 0.03 -39.82
C ASN A 205 -3.60 -0.86 -39.41
N MET A 206 -3.51 -1.52 -38.25
CA MET A 206 -4.60 -2.33 -37.72
C MET A 206 -5.69 -1.39 -37.22
N ARG A 207 -6.88 -1.44 -37.83
CA ARG A 207 -8.07 -0.72 -37.33
C ARG A 207 -8.24 -1.06 -35.84
N PRO A 208 -8.40 -0.06 -34.96
CA PRO A 208 -8.59 -0.32 -33.53
C PRO A 208 -9.91 -1.06 -33.36
N ASN A 209 -9.85 -2.37 -33.21
CA ASN A 209 -11.01 -3.16 -32.85
C ASN A 209 -11.44 -2.70 -31.45
N ALA A 210 -12.72 -2.36 -31.25
CA ALA A 210 -13.22 -1.74 -30.02
C ALA A 210 -12.80 -2.52 -28.75
N TYR A 211 -12.66 -3.85 -28.87
CA TYR A 211 -12.16 -4.74 -27.83
C TYR A 211 -10.73 -4.43 -27.36
N VAL A 212 -9.83 -4.02 -28.25
CA VAL A 212 -8.45 -3.68 -27.90
C VAL A 212 -8.39 -2.36 -27.15
N VAL A 213 -9.20 -1.37 -27.54
CA VAL A 213 -9.31 -0.10 -26.82
C VAL A 213 -9.89 -0.33 -25.43
N VAL A 214 -10.87 -1.23 -25.30
CA VAL A 214 -11.42 -1.65 -24.00
C VAL A 214 -10.37 -2.36 -23.16
N ILE A 215 -9.60 -3.30 -23.71
CA ILE A 215 -8.53 -4.02 -22.97
C ILE A 215 -7.43 -3.07 -22.52
N VAL A 216 -6.99 -2.13 -23.38
CA VAL A 216 -6.00 -1.11 -23.02
C VAL A 216 -6.56 -0.17 -21.94
N ARG A 217 -7.83 0.23 -22.05
CA ARG A 217 -8.49 1.06 -21.03
C ARG A 217 -8.63 0.33 -19.69
N TYR A 218 -8.93 -0.97 -19.70
CA TYR A 218 -8.94 -1.81 -18.51
C TYR A 218 -7.54 -2.00 -17.94
N HIS A 219 -6.52 -2.25 -18.75
CA HIS A 219 -5.14 -2.36 -18.30
C HIS A 219 -4.60 -1.05 -17.73
N VAL A 220 -4.96 0.10 -18.30
CA VAL A 220 -4.59 1.43 -17.80
C VAL A 220 -5.34 1.77 -16.51
N LEU A 221 -6.65 1.46 -16.41
CA LEU A 221 -7.41 1.62 -15.17
C LEU A 221 -6.88 0.71 -14.05
N TYR A 222 -6.46 -0.53 -14.35
CA TYR A 222 -5.85 -1.45 -13.38
C TYR A 222 -4.36 -1.19 -13.07
N PHE A 223 -3.74 -0.23 -13.75
CA PHE A 223 -2.36 0.19 -13.53
C PHE A 223 -2.28 1.51 -12.75
N VAL A 224 -3.38 2.27 -12.72
CA VAL A 224 -3.53 3.55 -12.01
C VAL A 224 -4.36 3.41 -10.73
N LEU A 225 -5.23 2.40 -10.65
CA LEU A 225 -5.98 2.00 -9.45
C LEU A 225 -5.28 0.79 -8.78
#